data_AF-A0A1Q6F1Y5-F1
#
_entry.id   AF-A0A1Q6F1Y5-F1
#
_cell.length_a   1.000
_cell.length_b   1.000
_cell.length_c   1.000
_cell.angle_alpha   90.00
_cell.angle_beta   90.00
_cell.angle_gamma   90.00
#
_symmetry.space_group_name_H-M   'P 1'
#
loop_
_entity.id
_entity.type
_entity.pdbx_description
1 polymer ?
#
loop_
_entity_poly.entity_id
_entity_poly.type
_entity_poly.pdbx_seq_one_letter_code
_entity_poly.pdbx_strand_id
1 'polypeptide(L)'
;MPQKSYTLGNLLQDCLDCDIRKSDIRQFFDDLKKKAHFVYAILCGAPKSVFWITLDDEESHPDEKTFSVAEFNDNYENFDSRIDSFRVNFNAYFFREQWATKFPEWELMENPFNGEERFCATSRKELTVEIFVTEYPHLLAYLCRRAVLENAPFELTRETIKHYGFSREDVKLLRDCIASNNRRIIDELREEYERLKAIDCLQVVPPKRRGRKPKAEVSAEIQPIAKKPRTRISRKKFVPTRSVKS
;
A
#
# COMPACT_ATOMS: atom_id res chain seq x y z
N MET A 1 -12.25 -46.81 6.05
CA MET A 1 -12.27 -45.41 5.58
C MET A 1 -12.74 -45.42 4.13
N PRO A 2 -13.92 -44.91 3.77
CA PRO A 2 -14.29 -44.85 2.36
C PRO A 2 -13.50 -43.72 1.68
N GLN A 3 -12.73 -44.07 0.64
CA GLN A 3 -12.07 -43.09 -0.23
C GLN A 3 -13.15 -42.30 -0.98
N LYS A 4 -13.29 -41.01 -0.66
CA LYS A 4 -14.11 -40.09 -1.46
C LYS A 4 -13.40 -39.90 -2.79
N SER A 5 -14.07 -40.29 -3.88
CA SER A 5 -13.70 -39.96 -5.25
C SER A 5 -13.97 -38.48 -5.47
N TYR A 6 -12.92 -37.67 -5.64
CA TYR A 6 -13.03 -36.28 -6.06
C TYR A 6 -12.88 -36.24 -7.58
N THR A 7 -13.97 -35.92 -8.29
CA THR A 7 -13.91 -35.63 -9.72
C THR A 7 -13.37 -34.20 -9.92
N LEU A 8 -12.74 -33.92 -11.06
CA LEU A 8 -12.22 -32.59 -11.41
C LEU A 8 -13.29 -31.49 -11.32
N GLY A 9 -14.57 -31.84 -11.56
CA GLY A 9 -15.72 -30.97 -11.38
C GLY A 9 -16.00 -30.59 -9.91
N ASN A 10 -15.72 -31.48 -8.94
CA ASN A 10 -15.87 -31.19 -7.52
C ASN A 10 -14.74 -30.28 -7.01
N LEU A 11 -13.52 -30.42 -7.53
CA LEU A 11 -12.41 -29.51 -7.22
C LEU A 11 -12.64 -28.09 -7.76
N LEU A 12 -13.22 -27.96 -8.96
CA LEU A 12 -13.54 -26.64 -9.53
C LEU A 12 -14.77 -26.01 -8.85
N GLN A 13 -15.75 -26.81 -8.44
CA GLN A 13 -16.89 -26.33 -7.65
C GLN A 13 -16.45 -25.87 -6.25
N ASP A 14 -15.57 -26.62 -5.57
CA ASP A 14 -15.00 -26.21 -4.28
C ASP A 14 -14.13 -24.95 -4.39
N CYS A 15 -13.48 -24.69 -5.53
CA CYS A 15 -12.78 -23.43 -5.80
C CYS A 15 -13.76 -22.25 -6.01
N LEU A 16 -14.83 -22.44 -6.80
CA LEU A 16 -15.85 -21.39 -7.04
C LEU A 16 -16.69 -21.08 -5.79
N ASP A 17 -16.83 -22.03 -4.86
CA ASP A 17 -17.46 -21.86 -3.55
C ASP A 17 -16.50 -21.25 -2.50
N CYS A 18 -15.28 -20.86 -2.85
CA CYS A 18 -14.40 -20.16 -1.92
C CYS A 18 -14.36 -18.65 -2.13
N ASP A 19 -14.77 -18.14 -3.30
CA ASP A 19 -14.76 -16.72 -3.63
C ASP A 19 -15.54 -15.87 -2.62
N ILE A 20 -15.00 -14.69 -2.33
CA ILE A 20 -15.66 -13.69 -1.51
C ILE A 20 -16.61 -12.88 -2.39
N ARG A 21 -17.90 -12.87 -2.06
CA ARG A 21 -18.92 -12.06 -2.74
C ARG A 21 -19.20 -10.77 -1.97
N LYS A 22 -19.89 -9.82 -2.63
CA LYS A 22 -20.24 -8.54 -1.98
C LYS A 22 -21.03 -8.71 -0.69
N SER A 23 -21.93 -9.69 -0.63
CA SER A 23 -22.71 -10.01 0.57
C SER A 23 -21.86 -10.54 1.71
N ASP A 24 -20.80 -11.30 1.41
CA ASP A 24 -19.88 -11.83 2.42
C ASP A 24 -19.09 -10.70 3.08
N ILE A 25 -18.61 -9.73 2.28
CA ILE A 25 -17.93 -8.53 2.81
C ILE A 25 -18.86 -7.73 3.73
N ARG A 26 -20.11 -7.50 3.30
CA ARG A 26 -21.09 -6.76 4.12
C ARG A 26 -21.35 -7.49 5.44
N GLN A 27 -21.59 -8.80 5.39
CA GLN A 27 -21.81 -9.61 6.59
C GLN A 27 -20.58 -9.61 7.50
N PHE A 28 -19.38 -9.70 6.93
CA PHE A 28 -18.11 -9.66 7.66
C PHE A 28 -17.95 -8.34 8.44
N PHE A 29 -18.22 -7.20 7.81
CA PHE A 29 -18.16 -5.90 8.51
C PHE A 29 -19.25 -5.77 9.59
N ASP A 30 -20.46 -6.26 9.35
CA ASP A 30 -21.52 -6.30 10.36
C ASP A 30 -21.13 -7.18 11.57
N ASP A 31 -20.46 -8.30 11.31
CA ASP A 31 -19.95 -9.21 12.32
C ASP A 31 -18.79 -8.61 13.12
N LEU A 32 -17.83 -7.98 12.45
CA LEU A 32 -16.74 -7.25 13.12
C LEU A 32 -17.30 -6.13 14.00
N LYS A 33 -18.26 -5.36 13.50
CA LYS A 33 -18.87 -4.27 14.27
C LYS A 33 -19.51 -4.76 15.57
N LYS A 34 -20.07 -5.97 15.57
CA LYS A 34 -20.70 -6.60 16.75
C LYS A 34 -19.71 -7.28 17.68
N LYS A 35 -18.71 -7.99 17.12
CA LYS A 35 -17.84 -8.91 17.88
C LYS A 35 -16.47 -8.34 18.22
N ALA A 36 -15.97 -7.39 17.41
CA ALA A 36 -14.64 -6.81 17.52
C ALA A 36 -14.63 -5.36 16.99
N HIS A 37 -15.38 -4.48 17.66
CA HIS A 37 -15.62 -3.10 17.19
C HIS A 37 -14.32 -2.31 16.93
N PHE A 38 -13.29 -2.47 17.77
CA PHE A 38 -11.98 -1.83 17.56
C PHE A 38 -11.33 -2.22 16.23
N VAL A 39 -11.45 -3.48 15.77
CA VAL A 39 -10.95 -3.91 14.46
C VAL A 39 -11.79 -3.28 13.36
N TYR A 40 -13.12 -3.37 13.46
CA TYR A 40 -14.04 -2.71 12.52
C TYR A 40 -13.68 -1.23 12.32
N ALA A 41 -13.53 -0.49 13.42
CA ALA A 41 -13.20 0.93 13.42
C ALA A 41 -11.85 1.20 12.75
N ILE A 42 -10.81 0.41 13.05
CA ILE A 42 -9.50 0.52 12.39
C ILE A 42 -9.64 0.34 10.87
N LEU A 43 -10.31 -0.72 10.39
CA LEU A 43 -10.44 -1.00 8.96
C LEU A 43 -11.24 0.09 8.23
N CYS A 44 -12.31 0.60 8.83
CA CYS A 44 -13.12 1.66 8.25
C CYS A 44 -12.41 3.02 8.22
N GLY A 45 -11.62 3.34 9.24
CA GLY A 45 -10.90 4.61 9.35
C GLY A 45 -9.52 4.62 8.69
N ALA A 46 -8.98 3.45 8.30
CA ALA A 46 -7.69 3.34 7.64
C ALA A 46 -7.72 3.97 6.24
N PRO A 47 -6.62 4.62 5.80
CA PRO A 47 -6.50 5.08 4.42
C PRO A 47 -6.61 3.90 3.44
N LYS A 48 -7.18 4.13 2.25
CA LYS A 48 -7.26 3.13 1.18
C LYS A 48 -5.90 2.52 0.81
N SER A 49 -4.81 3.28 0.94
CA SER A 49 -3.45 2.75 0.69
C SER A 49 -2.95 1.77 1.77
N VAL A 50 -3.68 1.61 2.87
CA VAL A 50 -3.35 0.72 3.99
C VAL A 50 -4.31 -0.46 4.07
N PHE A 51 -5.60 -0.21 3.89
CA PHE A 51 -6.64 -1.25 3.85
C PHE A 51 -7.53 -1.01 2.63
N TRP A 52 -7.73 -2.04 1.81
CA TRP A 52 -8.57 -1.95 0.61
C TRP A 52 -9.22 -3.27 0.25
N ILE A 53 -10.32 -3.15 -0.48
CA ILE A 53 -11.03 -4.25 -1.11
C ILE A 53 -10.69 -4.20 -2.61
N THR A 54 -10.24 -5.30 -3.18
CA THR A 54 -9.98 -5.42 -4.62
C THR A 54 -11.14 -6.17 -5.25
N LEU A 55 -11.68 -5.67 -6.36
CA LEU A 55 -12.55 -6.45 -7.24
C LEU A 55 -11.66 -7.33 -8.13
N ASP A 56 -11.88 -8.64 -8.09
CA ASP A 56 -11.17 -9.59 -8.92
C ASP A 56 -11.87 -9.69 -10.27
N ASP A 57 -11.27 -9.06 -11.26
CA ASP A 57 -11.66 -9.15 -12.66
C ASP A 57 -10.65 -10.05 -13.38
N GLU A 58 -11.13 -11.17 -13.97
CA GLU A 58 -10.29 -12.07 -14.76
C GLU A 58 -9.78 -11.39 -16.05
N GLU A 59 -10.44 -10.32 -16.50
CA GLU A 59 -9.94 -9.47 -17.58
C GLU A 59 -8.81 -8.58 -17.05
N SER A 60 -7.64 -9.20 -16.94
CA SER A 60 -6.29 -8.65 -16.80
C SER A 60 -6.11 -7.25 -17.41
N HIS A 61 -6.58 -6.24 -16.68
CA HIS A 61 -6.30 -4.83 -16.91
C HIS A 61 -5.18 -4.37 -15.97
N PRO A 62 -4.33 -3.43 -16.40
CA PRO A 62 -3.19 -2.98 -15.59
C PRO A 62 -3.58 -2.22 -14.32
N ASP A 63 -4.86 -1.85 -14.15
CA ASP A 63 -5.36 -1.07 -13.02
C ASP A 63 -6.35 -1.92 -12.20
N GLU A 64 -5.86 -2.65 -11.19
CA GLU A 64 -6.71 -3.36 -10.22
C GLU A 64 -7.71 -2.37 -9.60
N LYS A 65 -9.01 -2.70 -9.69
CA LYS A 65 -10.06 -1.83 -9.16
C LYS A 65 -10.16 -2.02 -7.65
N THR A 66 -9.72 -1.00 -6.92
CA THR A 66 -9.64 -1.04 -5.45
C THR A 66 -10.57 -0.02 -4.78
N PHE A 67 -11.06 -0.37 -3.59
CA PHE A 67 -12.04 0.40 -2.83
C PHE A 67 -11.62 0.49 -1.37
N SER A 68 -11.77 1.66 -0.76
CA SER A 68 -11.95 1.79 0.68
C SER A 68 -13.29 1.19 1.10
N VAL A 69 -13.51 1.02 2.41
CA VAL A 69 -14.81 0.53 2.91
C VAL A 69 -15.95 1.45 2.50
N ALA A 70 -15.74 2.78 2.55
CA ALA A 70 -16.74 3.75 2.14
C ALA A 70 -17.05 3.65 0.64
N GLU A 71 -16.02 3.66 -0.21
CA GLU A 71 -16.21 3.52 -1.67
C GLU A 71 -16.87 2.19 -2.04
N PHE A 72 -16.54 1.10 -1.35
CA PHE A 72 -17.17 -0.21 -1.56
C PHE A 72 -18.68 -0.14 -1.25
N ASN A 73 -19.05 0.46 -0.10
CA ASN A 73 -20.45 0.60 0.28
C ASN A 73 -21.22 1.49 -0.70
N ASP A 74 -20.62 2.60 -1.16
CA ASP A 74 -21.23 3.50 -2.13
C ASP A 74 -21.45 2.83 -3.50
N ASN A 75 -20.63 1.83 -3.84
CA ASN A 75 -20.74 1.06 -5.09
C ASN A 75 -21.50 -0.27 -4.93
N TYR A 76 -22.01 -0.59 -3.75
CA TYR A 76 -22.51 -1.92 -3.42
C TYR A 76 -23.58 -2.46 -4.39
N GLU A 77 -24.51 -1.60 -4.81
CA GLU A 77 -25.59 -1.97 -5.73
C GLU A 77 -25.11 -2.14 -7.18
N ASN A 78 -23.96 -1.58 -7.54
CA ASN A 78 -23.39 -1.67 -8.89
C ASN A 78 -22.64 -2.97 -9.13
N PHE A 79 -22.25 -3.69 -8.08
CA PHE A 79 -21.57 -4.98 -8.21
C PHE A 79 -22.53 -6.10 -8.60
N ASP A 80 -22.14 -6.96 -9.54
CA ASP A 80 -22.88 -8.16 -9.90
C ASP A 80 -22.75 -9.20 -8.77
N SER A 81 -23.88 -9.64 -8.21
CA SER A 81 -23.86 -10.56 -7.05
C SER A 81 -23.44 -12.00 -7.40
N ARG A 82 -23.44 -12.35 -8.69
CA ARG A 82 -23.15 -13.70 -9.18
C ARG A 82 -21.76 -13.80 -9.78
N ILE A 83 -21.27 -12.72 -10.38
CA ILE A 83 -20.01 -12.70 -11.12
C ILE A 83 -18.89 -12.11 -10.28
N ASP A 84 -19.11 -10.93 -9.68
CA ASP A 84 -18.03 -10.21 -8.99
C ASP A 84 -17.53 -10.99 -7.78
N SER A 85 -16.21 -11.16 -7.71
CA SER A 85 -15.47 -11.69 -6.56
C SER A 85 -14.50 -10.64 -6.05
N PHE A 86 -14.08 -10.79 -4.80
CA PHE A 86 -13.28 -9.78 -4.12
C PHE A 86 -12.12 -10.39 -3.33
N ARG A 87 -11.08 -9.57 -3.12
CA ARG A 87 -10.05 -9.79 -2.10
C ARG A 87 -10.10 -8.67 -1.07
N VAL A 88 -9.79 -8.98 0.18
CA VAL A 88 -9.65 -7.98 1.25
C VAL A 88 -8.20 -7.91 1.68
N ASN A 89 -7.60 -6.73 1.57
CA ASN A 89 -6.17 -6.54 1.70
C ASN A 89 -5.84 -5.53 2.79
N PHE A 90 -4.72 -5.74 3.47
CA PHE A 90 -4.05 -4.66 4.19
C PHE A 90 -2.56 -4.82 4.27
N ASN A 91 -1.87 -3.70 4.48
CA ASN A 91 -0.46 -3.69 4.80
C ASN A 91 -0.24 -4.03 6.28
N ALA A 92 0.73 -4.89 6.52
CA ALA A 92 1.10 -5.42 7.81
C ALA A 92 2.55 -5.04 8.13
N TYR A 93 2.83 -4.81 9.40
CA TYR A 93 4.19 -4.69 9.90
C TYR A 93 4.48 -5.77 10.92
N PHE A 94 5.58 -6.50 10.71
CA PHE A 94 6.12 -7.46 11.64
C PHE A 94 7.42 -6.92 12.20
N PHE A 95 7.49 -6.84 13.52
CA PHE A 95 8.76 -6.61 14.20
C PHE A 95 9.74 -7.73 13.87
N ARG A 96 11.05 -7.45 13.95
CA ARG A 96 12.09 -8.37 13.49
C ARG A 96 11.96 -9.79 14.05
N GLU A 97 11.66 -9.93 15.33
CA GLU A 97 11.46 -11.23 16.00
C GLU A 97 10.21 -11.98 15.49
N GLN A 98 9.15 -11.24 15.15
CA GLN A 98 7.94 -11.82 14.58
C GLN A 98 8.19 -12.26 13.14
N TRP A 99 8.93 -11.45 12.37
CA TRP A 99 9.34 -11.77 11.01
C TRP A 99 10.22 -13.02 10.98
N ALA A 100 11.22 -13.10 11.85
CA ALA A 100 12.10 -14.27 11.95
C ALA A 100 11.35 -15.56 12.29
N THR A 101 10.28 -15.45 13.08
CA THR A 101 9.41 -16.59 13.41
C THR A 101 8.54 -16.99 12.23
N LYS A 102 7.98 -16.03 11.49
CA LYS A 102 7.08 -16.27 10.36
C LYS A 102 7.80 -16.76 9.11
N PHE A 103 9.01 -16.27 8.87
CA PHE A 103 9.84 -16.61 7.73
C PHE A 103 11.21 -17.11 8.21
N PRO A 104 11.29 -18.37 8.69
CA PRO A 104 12.59 -19.00 8.93
C PRO A 104 13.43 -18.89 7.65
N GLU A 105 14.71 -18.56 7.77
CA GLU A 105 15.64 -18.35 6.65
C GLU A 105 15.47 -17.03 5.87
N TRP A 106 14.69 -16.05 6.35
CA TRP A 106 14.60 -14.73 5.71
C TRP A 106 15.97 -14.04 5.54
N GLU A 107 16.96 -14.35 6.39
CA GLU A 107 18.33 -13.83 6.30
C GLU A 107 19.08 -14.32 5.05
N LEU A 108 18.61 -15.40 4.41
CA LEU A 108 19.16 -15.92 3.16
C LEU A 108 18.50 -15.27 1.93
N MET A 109 17.42 -14.50 2.12
CA MET A 109 16.76 -13.80 1.03
C MET A 109 17.57 -12.57 0.62
N GLU A 110 17.58 -12.25 -0.67
CA GLU A 110 18.31 -11.08 -1.19
C GLU A 110 17.69 -9.74 -0.74
N ASN A 111 16.42 -9.77 -0.33
CA ASN A 111 15.69 -8.58 0.06
C ASN A 111 16.07 -8.15 1.49
N PRO A 112 16.42 -6.87 1.71
CA PRO A 112 16.68 -6.38 3.04
C PRO A 112 15.40 -6.41 3.87
N PHE A 113 15.54 -6.70 5.18
CA PHE A 113 14.42 -6.61 6.11
C PHE A 113 13.83 -5.20 6.11
N ASN A 114 12.57 -5.08 5.72
CA ASN A 114 11.78 -3.87 5.86
C ASN A 114 10.59 -4.04 6.83
N GLY A 115 10.32 -5.27 7.28
CA GLY A 115 9.23 -5.65 8.18
C GLY A 115 7.84 -5.53 7.57
N GLU A 116 7.71 -5.12 6.31
CA GLU A 116 6.44 -4.87 5.64
C GLU A 116 5.99 -6.10 4.85
N GLU A 117 4.74 -6.50 5.04
CA GLU A 117 4.09 -7.63 4.37
C GLU A 117 2.68 -7.22 3.95
N ARG A 118 2.05 -7.98 3.06
CA ARG A 118 0.62 -7.80 2.74
C ARG A 118 -0.19 -9.00 3.21
N PHE A 119 -1.21 -8.72 4.03
CA PHE A 119 -2.27 -9.68 4.25
C PHE A 119 -3.30 -9.59 3.11
N CYS A 120 -3.75 -10.73 2.62
CA CYS A 120 -4.77 -10.84 1.58
C CYS A 120 -5.72 -11.99 1.92
N ALA A 121 -6.98 -11.67 2.26
CA ALA A 121 -8.04 -12.65 2.32
C ALA A 121 -8.58 -12.87 0.91
N THR A 122 -8.39 -14.09 0.42
CA THR A 122 -8.77 -14.56 -0.92
C THR A 122 -9.96 -15.51 -0.90
N SER A 123 -10.39 -15.95 0.29
CA SER A 123 -11.51 -16.85 0.43
C SER A 123 -12.42 -16.52 1.61
N ARG A 124 -13.67 -17.01 1.57
CA ARG A 124 -14.62 -16.90 2.69
C ARG A 124 -14.11 -17.51 3.99
N LYS A 125 -13.19 -18.49 3.92
CA LYS A 125 -12.55 -19.11 5.10
C LYS A 125 -11.56 -18.17 5.77
N GLU A 126 -10.94 -17.28 4.99
CA GLU A 126 -10.00 -16.27 5.46
C GLU A 126 -10.72 -14.99 5.93
N LEU A 127 -11.88 -14.69 5.34
CA LEU A 127 -12.71 -13.53 5.68
C LEU A 127 -13.55 -13.77 6.94
N THR A 128 -12.88 -13.93 8.09
CA THR A 128 -13.55 -14.19 9.37
C THR A 128 -13.09 -13.21 10.45
N VAL A 129 -13.96 -12.96 11.44
CA VAL A 129 -13.64 -12.11 12.58
C VAL A 129 -12.41 -12.64 13.34
N GLU A 130 -12.32 -13.95 13.52
CA GLU A 130 -11.21 -14.59 14.26
C GLU A 130 -9.85 -14.35 13.59
N ILE A 131 -9.79 -14.51 12.27
CA ILE A 131 -8.56 -14.25 11.51
C ILE A 131 -8.19 -12.77 11.60
N PHE A 132 -9.14 -11.86 11.40
CA PHE A 132 -8.84 -10.42 11.49
C PHE A 132 -8.49 -9.96 12.91
N VAL A 133 -9.07 -10.56 13.96
CA VAL A 133 -8.65 -10.30 15.35
C VAL A 133 -7.26 -10.86 15.65
N THR A 134 -6.83 -11.90 14.93
CA THR A 134 -5.46 -12.43 15.03
C THR A 134 -4.47 -11.55 14.29
N GLU A 135 -4.84 -11.03 13.11
CA GLU A 135 -3.94 -10.31 12.22
C GLU A 135 -3.93 -8.77 12.43
N TYR A 136 -4.96 -8.18 13.03
CA TYR A 136 -5.01 -6.72 13.26
C TYR A 136 -3.80 -6.14 14.03
N PRO A 137 -3.10 -6.86 14.94
CA PRO A 137 -1.94 -6.28 15.60
C PRO A 137 -0.85 -5.86 14.60
N HIS A 138 -0.70 -6.58 13.48
CA HIS A 138 0.26 -6.26 12.43
C HIS A 138 -0.18 -5.06 11.59
N LEU A 139 -1.48 -4.92 11.32
CA LEU A 139 -2.05 -3.72 10.72
C LEU A 139 -1.87 -2.49 11.63
N LEU A 140 -2.13 -2.64 12.92
CA LEU A 140 -1.97 -1.56 13.90
C LEU A 140 -0.51 -1.14 14.02
N ALA A 141 0.42 -2.09 14.02
CA ALA A 141 1.86 -1.81 13.99
C ALA A 141 2.26 -1.06 12.71
N TYR A 142 1.70 -1.44 11.56
CA TYR A 142 1.93 -0.74 10.29
C TYR A 142 1.46 0.72 10.34
N LEU A 143 0.24 0.98 10.87
CA LEU A 143 -0.28 2.33 11.06
C LEU A 143 0.60 3.16 12.01
N CYS A 144 1.02 2.57 13.14
CA CYS A 144 1.94 3.21 14.07
C CYS A 144 3.26 3.57 13.37
N ARG A 145 3.81 2.66 12.56
CA ARG A 145 5.08 2.87 11.87
C ARG A 145 5.00 3.99 10.86
N ARG A 146 3.95 4.01 10.06
CA ARG A 146 3.69 5.13 9.13
C ARG A 146 3.64 6.46 9.87
N ALA A 147 2.88 6.51 10.97
CA ALA A 147 2.73 7.72 11.78
C ALA A 147 4.09 8.20 12.37
N VAL A 148 4.90 7.28 12.90
CA VAL A 148 6.26 7.58 13.39
C VAL A 148 7.17 8.09 12.27
N LEU A 149 7.13 7.47 11.08
CA LEU A 149 7.93 7.91 9.93
C LEU A 149 7.49 9.28 9.39
N GLU A 150 6.21 9.63 9.56
CA GLU A 150 5.66 10.96 9.30
C GLU A 150 5.95 11.95 10.46
N ASN A 151 6.76 11.55 11.45
CA ASN A 151 7.16 12.32 12.63
C ASN A 151 6.00 12.73 13.55
N ALA A 152 4.91 11.96 13.53
CA ALA A 152 3.74 12.15 14.36
C ALA A 152 3.22 10.77 14.83
N PRO A 153 3.78 10.18 15.90
CA PRO A 153 3.39 8.87 16.39
C PRO A 153 1.88 8.72 16.57
N PHE A 154 1.35 7.52 16.32
CA PHE A 154 -0.09 7.29 16.35
C PHE A 154 -0.62 7.45 17.78
N GLU A 155 -1.49 8.40 18.02
CA GLU A 155 -2.04 8.68 19.35
C GLU A 155 -3.57 8.70 19.35
N LEU A 156 -4.16 8.22 20.45
CA LEU A 156 -5.61 8.27 20.70
C LEU A 156 -6.05 9.67 21.16
N THR A 157 -5.80 10.69 20.33
CA THR A 157 -6.30 12.05 20.52
C THR A 157 -7.81 12.12 20.28
N ARG A 158 -8.43 13.26 20.59
CA ARG A 158 -9.87 13.45 20.32
C ARG A 158 -10.16 13.37 18.82
N GLU A 159 -9.27 13.90 18.01
CA GLU A 159 -9.33 13.91 16.55
C GLU A 159 -9.21 12.48 16.01
N THR A 160 -8.22 11.71 16.46
CA THR A 160 -8.04 10.31 16.05
C THR A 160 -9.22 9.44 16.47
N ILE A 161 -9.68 9.57 17.71
CA ILE A 161 -10.85 8.84 18.23
C ILE A 161 -12.09 9.13 17.38
N LYS A 162 -12.31 10.40 17.03
CA LYS A 162 -13.42 10.81 16.17
C LYS A 162 -13.27 10.28 14.75
N HIS A 163 -12.08 10.35 14.16
CA HIS A 163 -11.79 9.90 12.80
C HIS A 163 -12.07 8.41 12.63
N TYR A 164 -11.55 7.58 13.54
CA TYR A 164 -11.77 6.14 13.51
C TYR A 164 -13.13 5.71 14.08
N GLY A 165 -13.82 6.59 14.80
CA GLY A 165 -15.08 6.26 15.47
C GLY A 165 -14.91 5.32 16.67
N PHE A 166 -13.78 5.41 17.38
CA PHE A 166 -13.51 4.54 18.54
C PHE A 166 -14.47 4.82 19.70
N SER A 167 -14.98 3.74 20.29
CA SER A 167 -15.70 3.76 21.56
C SER A 167 -14.74 3.92 22.76
N ARG A 168 -15.29 4.12 23.96
CA ARG A 168 -14.48 4.18 25.19
C ARG A 168 -13.81 2.83 25.47
N GLU A 169 -14.48 1.75 25.14
CA GLU A 169 -14.01 0.38 25.29
C GLU A 169 -12.83 0.11 24.34
N ASP A 170 -12.94 0.53 23.07
CA ASP A 170 -11.83 0.41 22.11
C ASP A 170 -10.59 1.18 22.58
N VAL A 171 -10.79 2.41 23.09
CA VAL A 171 -9.69 3.23 23.61
C VAL A 171 -8.98 2.55 24.77
N LYS A 172 -9.70 1.84 25.64
CA LYS A 172 -9.08 1.07 26.74
C LYS A 172 -8.25 -0.10 26.20
N LEU A 173 -8.76 -0.83 25.21
CA LEU A 173 -8.09 -1.98 24.61
C LEU A 173 -6.84 -1.57 23.82
N LEU A 174 -6.92 -0.48 23.06
CA LEU A 174 -5.88 -0.09 22.11
C LEU A 174 -4.74 0.72 22.74
N ARG A 175 -4.97 1.40 23.87
CA ARG A 175 -4.02 2.36 24.44
C ARG A 175 -2.62 1.77 24.65
N ASP A 176 -2.54 0.64 25.33
CA ASP A 176 -1.24 0.05 25.69
C ASP A 176 -0.57 -0.59 24.47
N CYS A 177 -1.36 -1.19 23.57
CA CYS A 177 -0.87 -1.74 22.31
C CYS A 177 -0.25 -0.66 21.42
N ILE A 178 -0.94 0.47 21.24
CA ILE A 178 -0.45 1.62 20.45
C ILE A 178 0.83 2.19 21.07
N ALA A 179 0.82 2.44 22.38
CA ALA A 179 2.00 2.98 23.07
C ALA A 179 3.21 2.04 22.96
N SER A 180 2.98 0.73 23.11
CA SER A 180 4.03 -0.29 22.95
C SER A 180 4.57 -0.33 21.52
N ASN A 181 3.70 -0.31 20.51
CA ASN A 181 4.09 -0.30 19.10
C ASN A 181 4.92 0.95 18.77
N ASN A 182 4.42 2.15 19.10
CA ASN A 182 5.16 3.39 18.88
C ASN A 182 6.55 3.35 19.51
N ARG A 183 6.65 2.91 20.77
CA ARG A 183 7.94 2.78 21.45
C ARG A 183 8.88 1.84 20.71
N ARG A 184 8.44 0.62 20.40
CA ARG A 184 9.28 -0.39 19.73
C ARG A 184 9.76 0.08 18.36
N ILE A 185 8.88 0.70 17.57
CA ILE A 185 9.24 1.25 16.26
C ILE A 185 10.28 2.37 16.41
N ILE A 186 10.08 3.29 17.37
CA ILE A 186 11.04 4.36 17.63
C ILE A 186 12.38 3.79 18.07
N ASP A 187 12.39 2.77 18.91
CA ASP A 187 13.62 2.12 19.38
C ASP A 187 14.35 1.42 18.21
N GLU A 188 13.66 0.68 17.35
CA GLU A 188 14.23 0.08 16.12
C GLU A 188 14.85 1.15 15.20
N LEU A 189 14.15 2.27 14.98
CA LEU A 189 14.64 3.37 14.16
C LEU A 189 15.85 4.08 14.80
N ARG A 190 15.87 4.19 16.13
CA ARG A 190 17.01 4.76 16.87
C ARG A 190 18.24 3.85 16.78
N GLU A 191 18.06 2.55 16.94
CA GLU A 191 19.14 1.58 16.76
C GLU A 191 19.72 1.64 15.35
N GLU A 192 18.86 1.73 14.33
CA GLU A 192 19.31 1.89 12.95
C GLU A 192 20.04 3.22 12.73
N TYR A 193 19.50 4.31 13.28
CA TYR A 193 20.15 5.61 13.22
C TYR A 193 21.55 5.59 13.85
N GLU A 194 21.70 5.05 15.06
CA GLU A 194 23.00 4.98 15.73
C GLU A 194 23.98 4.04 14.99
N ARG A 195 23.49 2.95 14.39
CA ARG A 195 24.28 2.07 13.52
C ARG A 195 24.84 2.82 12.31
N LEU A 196 24.00 3.58 11.61
CA LEU A 196 24.40 4.36 10.43
C LEU A 196 25.31 5.54 10.80
N LYS A 197 25.02 6.19 11.91
CA LYS A 197 25.81 7.31 12.44
C LYS A 197 27.24 6.91 12.79
N ALA A 198 27.47 5.66 13.19
CA ALA A 198 28.80 5.11 13.46
C ALA A 198 29.66 4.89 12.19
N ILE A 199 29.11 5.05 10.99
CA ILE A 199 29.84 4.91 9.72
C ILE A 199 30.40 6.28 9.30
N ASP A 200 31.69 6.50 9.55
CA ASP A 200 32.36 7.80 9.32
C ASP A 200 32.17 8.36 7.90
N CYS A 201 32.21 7.50 6.87
CA CYS A 201 32.08 7.94 5.49
C CYS A 201 30.68 8.46 5.14
N LEU A 202 29.64 8.11 5.91
CA LEU A 202 28.30 8.68 5.77
C LEU A 202 28.20 10.09 6.38
N GLN A 203 29.13 10.46 7.28
CA GLN A 203 29.17 11.79 7.91
C GLN A 203 29.93 12.82 7.07
N VAL A 204 30.68 12.37 6.07
CA VAL A 204 31.45 13.27 5.19
C VAL A 204 30.49 14.02 4.29
N VAL A 205 30.26 15.30 4.58
CA VAL A 205 29.51 16.20 3.70
C VAL A 205 30.27 16.31 2.37
N PRO A 206 29.65 15.97 1.22
CA PRO A 206 30.33 16.10 -0.07
C PRO A 206 30.80 17.55 -0.25
N PRO A 207 32.03 17.79 -0.73
CA PRO A 207 32.50 19.14 -0.97
C PRO A 207 31.53 19.84 -1.91
N LYS A 208 31.03 21.01 -1.51
CA LYS A 208 30.22 21.88 -2.38
C LYS A 208 30.94 21.98 -3.72
N ARG A 209 30.34 21.43 -4.79
CA ARG A 209 30.84 21.61 -6.15
C ARG A 209 31.03 23.12 -6.33
N ARG A 210 32.30 23.57 -6.41
CA ARG A 210 32.60 24.97 -6.70
C ARG A 210 31.86 25.29 -7.99
N GLY A 211 30.83 26.12 -7.89
CA GLY A 211 30.08 26.59 -9.04
C GLY A 211 31.08 27.07 -10.08
N ARG A 212 31.03 26.49 -11.28
CA ARG A 212 31.71 27.04 -12.43
C ARG A 212 31.23 28.49 -12.51
N LYS A 213 32.11 29.46 -12.24
CA LYS A 213 31.79 30.89 -12.42
C LYS A 213 31.08 31.02 -13.77
N PRO A 214 29.92 31.69 -13.84
CA PRO A 214 29.38 32.07 -15.14
C PRO A 214 30.51 32.79 -15.87
N LYS A 215 30.88 32.32 -17.06
CA LYS A 215 31.76 33.11 -17.92
C LYS A 215 31.04 34.43 -18.12
N ALA A 216 31.70 35.53 -17.73
CA ALA A 216 31.22 36.87 -18.03
C ALA A 216 30.89 36.92 -19.53
N GLU A 217 29.68 37.38 -19.85
CA GLU A 217 29.34 37.80 -21.20
C GLU A 217 30.34 38.88 -21.59
N VAL A 218 31.27 38.52 -22.47
CA VAL A 218 32.07 39.52 -23.17
C VAL A 218 31.11 40.14 -24.17
N SER A 219 30.69 41.35 -23.86
CA SER A 219 29.97 42.25 -24.76
C SER A 219 30.83 42.44 -26.02
N ALA A 220 30.52 41.68 -27.07
CA ALA A 220 31.15 41.84 -28.37
C ALA A 220 30.33 42.85 -29.17
N GLU A 221 30.90 44.05 -29.32
CA GLU A 221 30.47 45.09 -30.23
C GLU A 221 30.09 44.52 -31.60
N ILE A 222 28.95 45.01 -32.10
CA ILE A 222 28.45 44.71 -33.44
C ILE A 222 29.42 45.32 -34.46
N GLN A 223 30.19 44.47 -35.15
CA GLN A 223 30.83 44.83 -36.41
C GLN A 223 29.97 44.34 -37.60
N PRO A 224 29.83 45.13 -38.68
CA PRO A 224 28.87 44.85 -39.73
C PRO A 224 29.27 43.63 -40.59
N ILE A 225 28.28 42.78 -40.82
CA ILE A 225 28.38 41.54 -41.62
C ILE A 225 28.60 41.87 -43.09
N ALA A 226 29.77 41.52 -43.63
CA ALA A 226 29.98 41.38 -45.06
C ALA A 226 29.28 40.10 -45.56
N LYS A 227 28.33 40.27 -46.49
CA LYS A 227 27.50 39.21 -47.07
C LYS A 227 28.36 38.16 -47.79
N LYS A 228 28.26 36.88 -47.38
CA LYS A 228 28.67 35.73 -48.21
C LYS A 228 27.47 35.17 -48.99
N PRO A 229 27.67 34.64 -50.21
CA PRO A 229 26.58 34.25 -51.11
C PRO A 229 25.83 33.01 -50.60
N ARG A 230 24.50 33.02 -50.69
CA ARG A 230 23.63 31.89 -50.35
C ARG A 230 23.76 30.76 -51.38
N THR A 231 24.17 29.57 -50.93
CA THR A 231 23.93 28.32 -51.66
C THR A 231 22.46 27.91 -51.55
N ARG A 232 21.87 27.56 -52.69
CA ARG A 232 20.45 27.29 -52.91
C ARG A 232 20.12 25.84 -52.52
N ILE A 233 19.34 25.64 -51.44
CA ILE A 233 18.79 24.32 -51.08
C ILE A 233 17.37 24.18 -51.66
N SER A 234 17.17 23.09 -52.41
CA SER A 234 15.93 22.72 -53.09
C SER A 234 14.85 22.23 -52.11
N ARG A 235 13.61 22.71 -52.27
CA ARG A 235 12.43 22.34 -51.47
C ARG A 235 11.97 20.92 -51.83
N LYS A 236 12.08 19.95 -50.92
CA LYS A 236 11.23 18.75 -50.95
C LYS A 236 9.88 19.07 -50.30
N LYS A 237 8.80 18.82 -51.05
CA LYS A 237 7.41 19.10 -50.69
C LYS A 237 6.94 18.13 -49.60
N PHE A 238 6.25 18.68 -48.61
CA PHE A 238 5.50 17.98 -47.57
C PHE A 238 4.20 17.40 -48.19
N VAL A 239 3.89 16.14 -47.93
CA VAL A 239 2.62 15.51 -48.31
C VAL A 239 1.89 15.12 -47.02
N PRO A 240 0.68 15.65 -46.74
CA PRO A 240 -0.12 15.24 -45.59
C PRO A 240 -0.90 13.97 -45.91
N THR A 241 -0.84 12.95 -45.06
CA THR A 241 -1.72 11.78 -45.11
C THR A 241 -3.07 12.09 -44.47
N ARG A 242 -4.13 11.78 -45.22
CA ARG A 242 -5.54 12.09 -44.96
C ARG A 242 -6.18 10.97 -44.14
N SER A 243 -7.09 11.34 -43.24
CA SER A 243 -7.98 10.42 -42.52
C SER A 243 -8.81 9.55 -43.46
N VAL A 244 -9.07 8.30 -43.08
CA VAL A 244 -10.20 7.53 -43.61
C VAL A 244 -11.03 7.03 -42.42
N LYS A 245 -12.28 7.53 -42.35
CA LYS A 245 -13.40 6.86 -41.68
C LYS A 245 -14.11 6.01 -42.73
N SER A 246 -14.39 4.76 -42.41
CA SER A 246 -15.67 4.05 -42.59
C SER A 246 -15.62 2.79 -41.74
#